data_AF-A0A5Q4GH33-F1
#
_entry.id   AF-A0A5Q4GH33-F1
#
_cell.length_a   1.000
_cell.length_b   1.000
_cell.length_c   1.000
_cell.angle_alpha   90.00
_cell.angle_beta   90.00
_cell.angle_gamma   90.00
#
_symmetry.space_group_name_H-M   'P 1'
#
loop_
_entity.id
_entity.type
_entity.pdbx_description
1 polymer ?
#
loop_
_entity_poly.entity_id
_entity_poly.type
_entity_poly.pdbx_seq_one_letter_code
_entity_poly.pdbx_strand_id
1 'polypeptide(L)' 'MPSAQQTATAISQADVDAFIGRWQNTGGKERANYQLFLTELCQLLDLPGPEPATENDTDDAYVFERRVD' A
#
# COMPACT_ATOMS: atom_id res chain seq x y z
N MET A 1 6.48 -34.45 -5.88
CA MET A 1 6.77 -33.02 -5.74
C MET A 1 6.06 -32.53 -4.49
N PRO A 2 6.74 -32.09 -3.41
CA PRO A 2 6.06 -31.45 -2.30
C PRO A 2 5.61 -30.06 -2.74
N SER A 3 4.32 -29.79 -2.64
CA SER A 3 3.76 -28.45 -2.85
C SER A 3 4.33 -27.52 -1.77
N ALA A 4 5.01 -26.46 -2.20
CA ALA A 4 5.45 -25.40 -1.31
C ALA A 4 4.21 -24.73 -0.71
N GLN A 5 3.95 -24.98 0.56
CA GLN A 5 2.96 -24.25 1.34
C GLN A 5 3.43 -22.79 1.42
N GLN A 6 2.82 -21.90 0.65
CA GLN A 6 2.99 -20.46 0.84
C GLN A 6 2.42 -20.12 2.21
N THR A 7 3.29 -19.89 3.19
CA THR A 7 2.90 -19.33 4.48
C THR A 7 2.54 -17.88 4.25
N ALA A 8 1.25 -17.59 4.09
CA ALA A 8 0.75 -16.23 4.23
C ALA A 8 1.13 -15.75 5.65
N THR A 9 2.00 -14.75 5.75
CA THR A 9 2.37 -14.15 7.03
C THR A 9 1.12 -13.50 7.60
N ALA A 10 0.59 -14.03 8.69
CA ALA A 10 -0.57 -13.42 9.34
C ALA A 10 -0.17 -12.08 9.94
N ILE A 11 -0.87 -11.02 9.56
CA ILE A 11 -0.69 -9.67 10.10
C ILE A 11 -0.96 -9.71 11.61
N SER A 12 -0.01 -9.27 12.42
CA SER A 12 -0.16 -9.25 13.87
C SER A 12 -0.75 -7.93 14.36
N GLN A 13 -1.47 -7.95 15.48
CA GLN A 13 -1.99 -6.73 16.11
C GLN A 13 -0.89 -5.69 16.37
N ALA A 14 0.30 -6.15 16.77
CA ALA A 14 1.45 -5.28 17.01
C ALA A 14 1.91 -4.54 15.74
N ASP A 15 1.85 -5.17 14.57
CA ASP A 15 2.23 -4.55 13.30
C ASP A 15 1.22 -3.46 12.90
N VAL A 16 -0.07 -3.73 13.13
CA VAL A 16 -1.15 -2.76 12.94
C VAL A 16 -0.99 -1.57 13.89
N ASP A 17 -0.73 -1.82 15.17
CA ASP A 17 -0.54 -0.76 16.17
C ASP A 17 0.69 0.11 15.84
N ALA A 18 1.78 -0.49 15.36
CA ALA A 18 2.96 0.24 14.92
C ALA A 18 2.68 1.12 13.69
N PHE A 19 1.94 0.59 12.71
CA PHE A 19 1.51 1.35 11.53
C PHE A 19 0.64 2.55 11.92
N ILE A 20 -0.39 2.32 12.75
CA ILE A 20 -1.27 3.39 13.26
C ILE A 20 -0.44 4.41 14.04
N GLY A 21 0.46 3.96 14.91
CA GLY A 21 1.33 4.79 15.72
C GLY A 21 2.19 5.76 14.90
N ARG A 22 2.71 5.30 13.76
CA ARG A 22 3.50 6.09 12.81
C ARG A 22 2.67 7.16 12.11
N TRP A 23 1.47 6.81 11.65
CA TRP A 23 0.70 7.65 10.73
C TRP A 23 -0.33 8.57 11.38
N GLN A 24 -0.80 8.25 12.59
CA GLN A 24 -1.87 8.98 13.30
C GLN A 24 -1.63 10.49 13.50
N ASN A 25 -0.38 10.94 13.54
CA ASN A 25 -0.01 12.34 13.86
C ASN A 25 0.53 13.12 12.65
N THR A 26 0.41 12.59 11.43
CA THR A 26 1.04 13.17 10.23
C THR A 26 0.23 14.29 9.55
N GLY A 27 -0.85 14.75 10.19
CA GLY A 27 -1.97 15.54 9.62
C GLY A 27 -1.68 16.93 9.01
N GLY A 28 -0.43 17.40 8.99
CA GLY A 28 -0.09 18.69 8.35
C GLY A 28 0.28 18.58 6.88
N LYS A 29 0.54 17.38 6.36
CA LYS A 29 1.09 17.16 5.01
C LYS A 29 0.51 15.94 4.30
N GLU A 30 -0.80 15.78 4.34
CA GLU A 30 -1.52 14.65 3.72
C GLU A 30 -1.06 14.40 2.27
N ARG A 31 -0.97 15.45 1.45
CA ARG A 31 -0.49 15.37 0.05
C ARG A 31 0.99 14.99 -0.11
N ALA A 32 1.84 15.24 0.88
CA ALA A 32 3.23 14.80 0.82
C ALA A 32 3.38 13.34 1.30
N ASN A 33 2.44 12.88 2.11
CA ASN A 33 2.53 11.62 2.83
C ASN A 33 1.74 10.48 2.16
N TYR A 34 0.76 10.77 1.30
CA TYR A 34 -0.15 9.75 0.77
C TYR A 34 0.58 8.63 0.01
N GLN A 35 1.62 8.94 -0.78
CA GLN A 35 2.37 7.92 -1.53
C GLN A 35 3.10 6.96 -0.59
N LEU A 36 3.75 7.51 0.44
CA LEU A 36 4.48 6.73 1.44
C LEU A 36 3.52 5.91 2.31
N PHE A 37 2.41 6.51 2.73
CA PHE A 37 1.36 5.84 3.49
C PHE A 37 0.79 4.63 2.75
N LEU A 38 0.39 4.79 1.48
CA LEU A 38 -0.20 3.72 0.68
C LEU A 38 0.80 2.59 0.41
N THR A 39 2.07 2.93 0.17
CA THR A 39 3.13 1.94 -0.01
C THR A 39 3.31 1.08 1.24
N GLU A 40 3.41 1.71 2.41
CA GLU A 40 3.54 1.00 3.69
C GLU A 40 2.28 0.19 4.05
N LEU A 41 1.09 0.69 3.67
CA LEU A 41 -0.17 -0.03 3.88
C LEU A 41 -0.23 -1.31 3.02
N CYS A 42 0.15 -1.23 1.74
CA CYS A 42 0.22 -2.41 0.87
C CYS A 42 1.19 -3.45 1.44
N GLN A 43 2.35 -3.01 1.95
CA GLN A 43 3.33 -3.90 2.59
C GLN A 43 2.76 -4.56 3.86
N LEU A 44 2.07 -3.80 4.71
CA LEU A 44 1.43 -4.34 5.92
C LEU A 44 0.38 -5.40 5.57
N LEU A 45 -0.38 -5.20 4.50
CA LEU A 45 -1.46 -6.08 4.07
C LEU A 45 -1.01 -7.25 3.19
N ASP A 46 0.30 -7.37 2.91
CA ASP A 46 0.86 -8.33 1.94
C ASP A 46 0.18 -8.22 0.55
N LEU A 47 -0.10 -6.98 0.13
CA LEU A 47 -0.71 -6.66 -1.17
C LEU A 47 0.34 -6.13 -2.15
N PRO A 48 0.13 -6.30 -3.46
CA PRO A 48 0.93 -5.60 -4.47
C PRO A 48 0.95 -4.09 -4.21
N GLY A 49 2.13 -3.49 -4.39
CA GLY A 49 2.27 -2.03 -4.36
C GLY A 49 1.63 -1.38 -5.59
N PRO A 50 1.39 -0.06 -5.54
CA PRO A 50 0.89 0.68 -6.70
C PRO A 50 1.89 0.64 -7.86
N GLU A 51 1.35 0.60 -9.08
CA GLU A 51 2.12 0.58 -10.32
C GLU A 51 2.48 1.99 -10.79
N PRO A 52 3.55 2.16 -11.60
CA PRO A 52 3.83 3.44 -12.23
C PRO A 52 2.71 3.83 -13.19
N ALA A 53 2.31 5.10 -13.18
CA ALA A 53 1.35 5.64 -14.12
C ALA A 53 1.86 5.50 -15.56
N THR A 54 0.96 5.15 -16.48
CA THR A 54 1.26 4.97 -17.89
C THR A 54 0.53 6.01 -18.74
N GLU A 55 0.76 6.00 -20.05
CA GLU A 55 0.04 6.89 -20.99
C GLU A 55 -1.41 6.47 -21.24
N ASN A 56 -1.83 5.30 -20.70
CA ASN A 56 -3.17 4.76 -20.90
C ASN A 56 -3.90 4.62 -19.56
N ASP A 57 -4.76 5.60 -19.22
CA ASP A 57 -5.53 5.62 -17.97
C ASP A 57 -6.42 4.38 -17.74
N THR A 58 -6.71 3.61 -18.79
CA THR A 58 -7.48 2.35 -18.69
C THR A 58 -6.67 1.16 -18.17
N ASP A 59 -5.34 1.19 -18.30
CA ASP A 59 -4.43 0.19 -17.76
C ASP A 59 -3.97 0.54 -16.32
N ASP A 60 -4.17 1.79 -15.90
CA ASP A 60 -3.73 2.36 -14.61
C ASP A 60 -4.68 2.01 -13.44
N ALA A 61 -5.04 0.73 -13.30
CA ALA A 61 -6.03 0.29 -12.30
C ALA A 61 -5.62 0.60 -10.84
N TYR A 62 -4.32 0.63 -10.55
CA TYR A 62 -3.78 0.81 -9.19
C TYR A 62 -2.53 1.73 -9.17
N VAL A 63 -2.70 2.97 -9.60
CA VAL A 63 -1.64 4.02 -9.63
C VAL A 63 -1.90 5.10 -8.58
N PHE A 64 -0.88 5.88 -8.21
CA PHE A 64 -1.02 6.94 -7.20
C PHE A 64 -1.96 8.09 -7.62
N GLU A 65 -1.89 8.48 -8.89
CA GLU A 65 -2.71 9.54 -9.47
C GLU A 65 -3.21 9.03 -10.81
N ARG A 66 -4.52 8.79 -10.92
CA ARG A 66 -5.19 8.39 -12.17
C ARG A 66 -6.07 9.52 -12.65
N ARG A 67 -5.98 9.86 -13.94
CA ARG A 67 -6.85 10.88 -14.51
C ARG A 67 -8.24 10.29 -14.74
N VAL A 68 -9.27 11.09 -14.47
CA VAL A 68 -10.68 10.75 -14.67
C VAL A 68 -11.30 11.88 -15.49
N ASP A 69 -11.06 11.86 -16.79
CA ASP A 69 -11.75 12.74 -17.75
C ASP A 69 -13.16 12.24 -18.08
#